data_AF-A0A4S8LPM2-F1
#
_entry.id   AF-A0A4S8LPM2-F1
#
_cell.length_a   1.000
_cell.length_b   1.000
_cell.length_c   1.000
_cell.angle_alpha   90.00
_cell.angle_beta   90.00
_cell.angle_gamma   90.00
#
_symmetry.space_group_name_H-M   'P 1'
#
loop_
_entity.id
_entity.type
_entity.pdbx_description
1 polymer ?
#
loop_
_entity_poly.entity_id
_entity_poly.type
_entity_poly.pdbx_seq_one_letter_code
_entity_poly.pdbx_strand_id
1 'polypeptide(L)'
;MKTLLAQGLSIKSIWRDGYIGDSWMDMTYPGLTEINGWNGNERSLQSTIDFLLRHPLLEKIGLGSAHECDMTPWHVAFASKMRPYSSRLQGYSVVKIDGKWLYKDGIKVVFQDDISYGDVETVETMVRTLSKALPPRSLNSPWLVEIDFSSPVGEYLTSDDLIGILTRNMSDIATLGLGKFLGDILTRESSHRDVQEPGFAVQEHLVPAFESFCERLNQALPMLETIRGQTPQGEPMFWRI
;
A
#
# COMPACT_ATOMS: atom_id res chain seq x y z
N MET A 1 -7.62 3.47 -40.14
CA MET A 1 -7.38 2.07 -40.54
C MET A 1 -6.84 1.16 -39.42
N LYS A 2 -6.12 1.67 -38.41
CA LYS A 2 -5.70 0.87 -37.23
C LYS A 2 -6.87 0.40 -36.36
N THR A 3 -7.97 1.16 -36.33
CA THR A 3 -9.17 0.93 -35.52
C THR A 3 -9.89 -0.38 -35.85
N LEU A 4 -9.97 -0.72 -37.15
CA LEU A 4 -10.69 -1.91 -37.65
C LEU A 4 -9.90 -3.22 -37.43
N LEU A 5 -8.57 -3.16 -37.38
CA LEU A 5 -7.72 -4.33 -37.14
C LEU A 5 -7.82 -4.84 -35.69
N ALA A 6 -7.96 -3.93 -34.71
CA ALA A 6 -8.11 -4.32 -33.31
C ALA A 6 -9.47 -4.97 -33.01
N GLN A 7 -10.54 -4.57 -33.71
CA GLN A 7 -11.89 -5.13 -33.53
C GLN A 7 -12.02 -6.58 -34.00
N GLY A 8 -11.17 -7.02 -34.95
CA GLY A 8 -11.13 -8.40 -35.44
C GLY A 8 -10.18 -9.33 -34.67
N LEU A 9 -9.34 -8.80 -33.78
CA LEU A 9 -8.39 -9.58 -33.00
C LEU A 9 -8.96 -9.79 -31.60
N SER A 10 -9.08 -11.05 -31.18
CA SER A 10 -9.45 -11.44 -29.81
C SER A 10 -8.28 -11.15 -28.86
N ILE A 11 -7.98 -9.87 -28.66
CA ILE A 11 -6.92 -9.39 -27.79
C ILE A 11 -7.32 -9.70 -26.35
N LYS A 12 -6.61 -10.64 -25.73
CA LYS A 12 -6.84 -11.05 -24.34
C LYS A 12 -6.15 -10.16 -23.31
N SER A 13 -4.97 -9.67 -23.64
CA SER A 13 -4.14 -8.88 -22.72
C SER A 13 -3.53 -7.68 -23.44
N ILE A 14 -3.46 -6.55 -22.76
CA ILE A 14 -2.78 -5.33 -23.23
C ILE A 14 -1.68 -4.97 -22.24
N TRP A 15 -0.51 -4.61 -22.76
CA TRP A 15 0.63 -4.13 -21.99
C TRP A 15 0.82 -2.62 -22.20
N ARG A 16 0.94 -1.85 -21.12
CA ARG A 16 0.93 -0.38 -21.11
C ARG A 16 2.08 0.25 -20.30
N ASP A 17 3.28 -0.30 -20.38
CA ASP A 17 4.44 0.35 -19.77
C ASP A 17 4.76 1.70 -20.43
N GLY A 18 4.98 2.74 -19.60
CA GLY A 18 5.40 4.07 -20.02
C GLY A 18 4.29 5.11 -20.20
N TYR A 19 4.69 6.34 -20.51
CA TYR A 19 3.78 7.46 -20.76
C TYR A 19 3.19 7.36 -22.17
N ILE A 20 2.17 6.54 -22.33
CA ILE A 20 1.47 6.37 -23.60
C ILE A 20 0.09 7.00 -23.47
N GLY A 21 -0.22 7.97 -24.33
CA GLY A 21 -1.49 8.70 -24.28
C GLY A 21 -2.74 7.81 -24.26
N ASP A 22 -3.80 8.33 -23.66
CA ASP A 22 -5.01 7.59 -23.28
C ASP A 22 -5.96 7.24 -24.43
N SER A 23 -5.59 7.50 -25.69
CA SER A 23 -6.44 7.24 -26.87
C SER A 23 -6.77 5.76 -27.08
N TRP A 24 -5.98 4.85 -26.51
CA TRP A 24 -6.27 3.42 -26.50
C TRP A 24 -7.56 3.08 -25.74
N MET A 25 -7.93 3.87 -24.73
CA MET A 25 -9.17 3.68 -23.98
C MET A 25 -10.41 4.01 -24.83
N ASP A 26 -10.29 4.70 -25.96
CA ASP A 26 -11.43 4.98 -26.84
C ASP A 26 -11.83 3.75 -27.67
N MET A 27 -10.98 2.74 -27.72
CA MET A 27 -11.20 1.49 -28.44
C MET A 27 -12.06 0.49 -27.66
N THR A 28 -12.61 -0.48 -28.38
CA THR A 28 -13.28 -1.65 -27.78
C THR A 28 -12.49 -2.90 -28.12
N TYR A 29 -12.22 -3.72 -27.10
CA TYR A 29 -11.45 -4.96 -27.17
C TYR A 29 -12.33 -6.12 -26.67
N PRO A 30 -13.10 -6.78 -27.55
CA PRO A 30 -14.13 -7.75 -27.13
C PRO A 30 -13.61 -8.94 -26.32
N GLY A 31 -12.35 -9.34 -26.51
CA GLY A 31 -11.72 -10.47 -25.82
C GLY A 31 -10.88 -10.09 -24.59
N LEU A 32 -10.86 -8.81 -24.20
CA LEU A 32 -9.92 -8.30 -23.20
C LEU A 32 -10.26 -8.79 -21.80
N THR A 33 -9.33 -9.53 -21.19
CA THR A 33 -9.43 -10.07 -19.83
C THR A 33 -8.42 -9.43 -18.88
N GLU A 34 -7.29 -8.90 -19.39
CA GLU A 34 -6.22 -8.34 -18.58
C GLU A 34 -5.60 -7.06 -19.16
N ILE A 35 -5.23 -6.13 -18.28
CA ILE A 35 -4.38 -4.99 -18.62
C ILE A 35 -3.17 -5.00 -17.68
N ASN A 36 -1.97 -4.78 -18.21
CA ASN A 36 -0.73 -4.70 -17.45
C ASN A 36 -0.12 -3.29 -17.59
N GLY A 37 0.38 -2.73 -16.50
CA GLY A 37 1.08 -1.43 -16.51
C GLY A 37 0.15 -0.22 -16.65
N TRP A 38 -1.08 -0.29 -16.16
CA TRP A 38 -1.97 0.88 -16.17
C TRP A 38 -1.34 2.00 -15.32
N ASN A 39 -0.86 3.09 -15.93
CA ASN A 39 -0.15 4.19 -15.23
C ASN A 39 -1.07 5.29 -14.67
N GLY A 40 -2.37 5.12 -14.84
CA GLY A 40 -3.36 6.13 -14.49
C GLY A 40 -3.78 6.93 -15.69
N ASN A 41 -4.79 7.75 -15.47
CA ASN A 41 -5.46 8.50 -16.49
C ASN A 41 -5.43 9.97 -16.09
N GLU A 42 -5.19 10.86 -17.05
CA GLU A 42 -5.61 12.27 -16.92
C GLU A 42 -7.14 12.38 -17.07
N ARG A 43 -7.81 11.28 -17.42
CA ARG A 43 -9.25 11.21 -17.66
C ARG A 43 -10.06 11.14 -16.37
N SER A 44 -11.32 11.57 -16.50
CA SER A 44 -12.28 11.55 -15.39
C SER A 44 -12.64 10.13 -14.92
N LEU A 45 -13.15 10.02 -13.69
CA LEU A 45 -13.73 8.80 -13.15
C LEU A 45 -14.77 8.18 -14.10
N GLN A 46 -15.64 9.01 -14.67
CA GLN A 46 -16.68 8.56 -15.60
C GLN A 46 -16.08 7.91 -16.86
N SER A 47 -15.01 8.49 -17.43
CA SER A 47 -14.35 7.89 -18.58
C SER A 47 -13.77 6.50 -18.28
N THR A 48 -13.28 6.29 -17.06
CA THR A 48 -12.81 4.97 -16.63
C THR A 48 -13.96 3.99 -16.50
N ILE A 49 -15.07 4.42 -15.89
CA ILE A 49 -16.29 3.61 -15.77
C ILE A 49 -16.79 3.21 -17.16
N ASP A 50 -16.89 4.16 -18.09
CA ASP A 50 -17.36 3.90 -19.46
C ASP A 50 -16.42 2.94 -20.22
N PHE A 51 -15.11 3.04 -19.98
CA PHE A 51 -14.15 2.06 -20.50
C PHE A 51 -14.42 0.67 -19.92
N LEU A 52 -14.55 0.54 -18.60
CA LEU A 52 -14.78 -0.76 -17.94
C LEU A 52 -16.11 -1.39 -18.36
N LEU A 53 -17.16 -0.59 -18.56
CA LEU A 53 -18.47 -1.08 -19.03
C LEU A 53 -18.42 -1.63 -20.45
N ARG A 54 -17.56 -1.09 -21.32
CA ARG A 54 -17.33 -1.62 -22.68
C ARG A 54 -16.49 -2.90 -22.70
N HIS A 55 -15.84 -3.24 -21.59
CA HIS A 55 -14.97 -4.42 -21.47
C HIS A 55 -15.44 -5.34 -20.35
N PRO A 56 -16.62 -5.99 -20.50
CA PRO A 56 -17.25 -6.76 -19.43
C PRO A 56 -16.43 -7.99 -18.99
N LEU A 57 -15.60 -8.54 -19.90
CA LEU A 57 -14.71 -9.69 -19.65
C LEU A 57 -13.42 -9.31 -18.92
N LEU A 58 -13.16 -8.02 -18.68
CA LEU A 58 -11.94 -7.59 -17.99
C LEU A 58 -12.00 -8.03 -16.52
N GLU A 59 -10.99 -8.79 -16.11
CA GLU A 59 -10.91 -9.42 -14.79
C GLU A 59 -9.71 -8.91 -13.96
N LYS A 60 -8.65 -8.43 -14.60
CA LYS A 60 -7.42 -8.01 -13.92
C LYS A 60 -6.80 -6.76 -14.55
N ILE A 61 -6.33 -5.85 -13.70
CA ILE A 61 -5.57 -4.66 -14.10
C ILE A 61 -4.33 -4.57 -13.20
N GLY A 62 -3.15 -4.75 -13.76
CA GLY A 62 -1.88 -4.40 -13.14
C GLY A 62 -1.67 -2.89 -13.21
N LEU A 63 -1.35 -2.28 -12.07
CA LEU A 63 -1.13 -0.84 -11.94
C LEU A 63 0.38 -0.56 -12.04
N GLY A 64 0.74 0.49 -12.77
CA GLY A 64 2.13 0.91 -12.90
C GLY A 64 2.64 1.62 -11.64
N SER A 65 3.95 1.60 -11.43
CA SER A 65 4.60 2.19 -10.24
C SER A 65 4.43 3.70 -10.13
N ALA A 66 4.28 4.41 -11.26
CA ALA A 66 4.03 5.84 -11.32
C ALA A 66 2.54 6.22 -11.15
N HIS A 67 1.66 5.25 -10.86
CA HIS A 67 0.23 5.49 -10.81
C HIS A 67 -0.18 6.25 -9.54
N GLU A 68 -0.60 7.51 -9.69
CA GLU A 68 -1.46 8.23 -8.74
C GLU A 68 -2.91 7.97 -9.16
N CYS A 69 -3.69 7.28 -8.32
CA CYS A 69 -4.88 6.53 -8.74
C CYS A 69 -6.20 7.23 -8.40
N ASP A 70 -6.16 8.54 -8.23
CA ASP A 70 -7.15 9.30 -7.46
C ASP A 70 -8.58 9.25 -8.05
N MET A 71 -8.71 8.96 -9.36
CA MET A 71 -9.98 9.00 -10.10
C MET A 71 -10.38 7.67 -10.72
N THR A 72 -10.11 6.55 -10.04
CA THR A 72 -10.51 5.20 -10.48
C THR A 72 -11.59 4.59 -9.57
N PRO A 73 -12.48 3.70 -10.07
CA PRO A 73 -13.58 3.15 -9.27
C PRO A 73 -13.11 2.37 -8.03
N TRP A 74 -12.02 1.62 -8.13
CA TRP A 74 -11.45 0.88 -7.00
C TRP A 74 -10.82 1.82 -5.96
N HIS A 75 -10.13 2.87 -6.39
CA HIS A 75 -9.57 3.86 -5.48
C HIS A 75 -10.69 4.61 -4.74
N VAL A 76 -11.70 5.10 -5.45
CA VAL A 76 -12.87 5.79 -4.85
C VAL A 76 -13.59 4.87 -3.86
N ALA A 77 -13.80 3.60 -4.22
CA ALA A 77 -14.41 2.63 -3.33
C ALA A 77 -13.56 2.39 -2.07
N PHE A 78 -12.24 2.26 -2.21
CA PHE A 78 -11.35 2.07 -1.05
C PHE A 78 -11.30 3.33 -0.17
N ALA A 79 -11.06 4.49 -0.76
CA ALA A 79 -11.00 5.78 -0.06
C ALA A 79 -12.31 6.09 0.69
N SER A 80 -13.46 5.69 0.14
CA SER A 80 -14.75 5.84 0.85
C SER A 80 -14.80 5.08 2.18
N LYS A 81 -14.11 3.92 2.29
CA LYS A 81 -14.01 3.15 3.53
C LYS A 81 -13.01 3.72 4.53
N MET A 82 -12.06 4.54 4.05
CA MET A 82 -11.04 5.17 4.88
C MET A 82 -11.53 6.43 5.60
N ARG A 83 -12.74 6.93 5.28
CA ARG A 83 -13.31 8.12 5.93
C ARG A 83 -13.42 7.95 7.46
N PRO A 84 -13.14 9.02 8.24
CA PRO A 84 -12.92 10.40 7.82
C PRO A 84 -11.48 10.74 7.40
N TYR A 85 -10.57 9.77 7.41
CA TYR A 85 -9.13 10.01 7.22
C TYR A 85 -8.75 10.29 5.78
N SER A 86 -7.78 11.18 5.62
CA SER A 86 -7.16 11.52 4.35
C SER A 86 -5.97 10.60 4.11
N SER A 87 -5.91 9.95 2.96
CA SER A 87 -4.84 9.00 2.66
C SER A 87 -4.44 9.04 1.19
N ARG A 88 -3.15 8.99 0.94
CA ARG A 88 -2.60 8.69 -0.38
C ARG A 88 -2.48 7.18 -0.53
N LEU A 89 -3.09 6.63 -1.58
CA LEU A 89 -3.12 5.20 -1.86
C LEU A 89 -2.28 4.88 -3.09
N GLN A 90 -1.48 3.83 -3.00
CA GLN A 90 -0.77 3.26 -4.12
C GLN A 90 -0.97 1.74 -4.10
N GLY A 91 -1.49 1.18 -5.19
CA GLY A 91 -1.69 -0.26 -5.31
C GLY A 91 -0.90 -0.84 -6.48
N TYR A 92 -0.70 -2.15 -6.44
CA TYR A 92 0.07 -2.86 -7.47
C TYR A 92 -0.83 -3.49 -8.54
N SER A 93 -2.03 -3.92 -8.15
CA SER A 93 -2.99 -4.52 -9.07
C SER A 93 -4.39 -4.52 -8.47
N VAL A 94 -5.39 -4.60 -9.35
CA VAL A 94 -6.78 -4.82 -8.99
C VAL A 94 -7.38 -5.97 -9.79
N VAL A 95 -8.31 -6.67 -9.16
CA VAL A 95 -9.07 -7.77 -9.76
C VAL A 95 -10.56 -7.57 -9.55
N LYS A 96 -11.34 -8.12 -10.48
CA LYS A 96 -12.80 -8.11 -10.42
C LYS A 96 -13.30 -9.37 -9.72
N ILE A 97 -13.92 -9.20 -8.57
CA ILE A 97 -14.55 -10.27 -7.78
C ILE A 97 -16.00 -9.87 -7.53
N ASP A 98 -16.95 -10.74 -7.89
CA ASP A 98 -18.39 -10.48 -7.78
C ASP A 98 -18.82 -9.12 -8.36
N GLY A 99 -18.23 -8.76 -9.50
CA GLY A 99 -18.49 -7.50 -10.20
C GLY A 99 -17.84 -6.26 -9.58
N LYS A 100 -17.09 -6.39 -8.48
CA LYS A 100 -16.39 -5.28 -7.80
C LYS A 100 -14.89 -5.35 -8.05
N TRP A 101 -14.27 -4.19 -8.26
CA TRP A 101 -12.82 -4.06 -8.36
C TRP A 101 -12.20 -3.93 -6.98
N LEU A 102 -11.31 -4.85 -6.64
CA LEU A 102 -10.59 -4.92 -5.37
C LEU A 102 -9.10 -4.96 -5.66
N TYR A 103 -8.26 -4.39 -4.79
CA TYR A 103 -6.81 -4.63 -4.87
C TYR A 103 -6.51 -6.14 -4.78
N LYS A 104 -5.33 -6.62 -5.22
CA LYS A 104 -4.94 -8.04 -5.09
C LYS A 104 -3.55 -8.29 -4.51
N ASP A 105 -2.55 -7.53 -4.96
CA ASP A 105 -1.14 -7.82 -4.64
C ASP A 105 -0.56 -6.89 -3.56
N GLY A 106 -1.41 -6.03 -2.99
CA GLY A 106 -1.05 -5.15 -1.89
C GLY A 106 -1.44 -3.70 -2.12
N ILE A 107 -1.36 -2.95 -1.03
CA ILE A 107 -1.64 -1.50 -1.00
C ILE A 107 -0.67 -0.82 -0.05
N LYS A 108 -0.14 0.32 -0.50
CA LYS A 108 0.54 1.31 0.32
C LYS A 108 -0.44 2.43 0.65
N VAL A 109 -0.54 2.74 1.94
CA VAL A 109 -1.39 3.79 2.49
C VAL A 109 -0.51 4.75 3.26
N VAL A 110 -0.46 6.00 2.82
CA VAL A 110 0.19 7.09 3.55
C VAL A 110 -0.90 8.00 4.08
N PHE A 111 -1.10 8.01 5.40
CA PHE A 111 -2.05 8.92 6.05
C PHE A 111 -1.55 10.36 5.93
N GLN A 112 -2.45 11.27 5.56
CA GLN A 112 -2.16 12.69 5.33
C GLN A 112 -2.71 13.60 6.43
N ASP A 113 -3.51 13.06 7.33
CA ASP A 113 -4.05 13.81 8.46
C ASP A 113 -2.92 14.28 9.38
N ASP A 114 -3.09 15.49 9.92
CA ASP A 114 -2.24 15.96 11.00
C ASP A 114 -2.63 15.23 12.29
N ILE A 115 -1.63 14.69 12.98
CA ILE A 115 -1.80 13.87 14.18
C ILE A 115 -0.99 14.55 15.27
N SER A 116 -1.69 15.13 16.24
CA SER A 116 -1.07 15.86 17.35
C SER A 116 -0.18 14.91 18.15
N TYR A 117 1.13 15.20 18.19
CA TYR A 117 2.12 14.54 19.05
C TYR A 117 2.01 13.00 19.11
N GLY A 118 1.71 12.38 17.97
CA GLY A 118 1.52 10.92 17.85
C GLY A 118 0.48 10.34 18.80
N ASP A 119 -0.68 11.00 18.91
CA ASP A 119 -1.87 10.47 19.58
C ASP A 119 -2.12 9.00 19.19
N VAL A 120 -1.77 8.10 20.12
CA VAL A 120 -1.80 6.65 19.95
C VAL A 120 -3.21 6.18 19.62
N GLU A 121 -4.25 6.80 20.19
CA GLU A 121 -5.64 6.42 19.94
C GLU A 121 -6.07 6.75 18.50
N THR A 122 -5.64 7.91 18.00
CA THR A 122 -5.88 8.30 16.60
C THR A 122 -5.15 7.37 15.64
N VAL A 123 -3.86 7.08 15.89
CA VAL A 123 -3.07 6.15 15.07
C VAL A 123 -3.71 4.76 15.07
N GLU A 124 -4.11 4.25 16.25
CA GLU A 124 -4.79 2.97 16.35
C GLU A 124 -6.09 2.97 15.55
N THR A 125 -6.87 4.03 15.63
CA THR A 125 -8.14 4.12 14.90
C THR A 125 -7.94 4.18 13.38
N MET A 126 -6.90 4.85 12.91
CA MET A 126 -6.50 4.86 11.49
C MET A 126 -6.10 3.46 11.01
N VAL A 127 -5.23 2.77 11.75
CA VAL A 127 -4.79 1.39 11.42
C VAL A 127 -5.97 0.42 11.46
N ARG A 128 -6.85 0.54 12.46
CA ARG A 128 -8.09 -0.25 12.56
C ARG A 128 -9.03 0.01 11.39
N THR A 129 -9.13 1.25 10.93
CA THR A 129 -9.94 1.63 9.77
C THR A 129 -9.37 1.02 8.50
N LEU A 130 -8.05 1.09 8.32
CA LEU A 130 -7.35 0.41 7.22
C LEU A 130 -7.62 -1.10 7.22
N SER A 131 -7.44 -1.77 8.36
CA SER A 131 -7.70 -3.20 8.51
C SER A 131 -9.09 -3.60 8.02
N LYS A 132 -10.12 -2.84 8.40
CA LYS A 132 -11.50 -3.07 7.95
C LYS A 132 -11.74 -2.73 6.47
N ALA A 133 -10.94 -1.84 5.89
CA ALA A 133 -11.06 -1.43 4.50
C ALA A 133 -10.45 -2.46 3.52
N LEU A 134 -9.41 -3.17 3.97
CA LEU A 134 -8.74 -4.21 3.20
C LEU A 134 -9.74 -5.27 2.70
N PRO A 135 -9.57 -5.75 1.46
CA PRO A 135 -10.43 -6.82 0.97
C PRO A 135 -10.16 -8.13 1.71
N PRO A 136 -11.13 -9.06 1.70
CA PRO A 136 -10.97 -10.36 2.33
C PRO A 136 -9.73 -11.08 1.79
N ARG A 137 -8.93 -11.65 2.68
CA ARG A 137 -7.76 -12.45 2.30
C ARG A 137 -8.19 -13.62 1.43
N SER A 138 -7.59 -13.73 0.25
CA SER A 138 -7.58 -14.99 -0.49
C SER A 138 -6.40 -15.81 0.02
N LEU A 139 -6.61 -17.08 0.38
CA LEU A 139 -5.60 -17.99 0.96
C LEU A 139 -4.31 -18.16 0.12
N ASN A 140 -4.29 -17.71 -1.14
CA ASN A 140 -3.29 -18.13 -2.12
C ASN A 140 -2.34 -17.00 -2.58
N SER A 141 -2.31 -15.83 -1.94
CA SER A 141 -1.33 -14.78 -2.27
C SER A 141 -0.94 -13.95 -1.05
N PRO A 142 0.37 -13.77 -0.75
CA PRO A 142 0.82 -12.91 0.32
C PRO A 142 0.50 -11.45 -0.03
N TRP A 143 -0.52 -10.91 0.65
CA TRP A 143 -0.95 -9.54 0.49
C TRP A 143 -0.01 -8.59 1.27
N LEU A 144 0.67 -7.69 0.56
CA LEU A 144 1.49 -6.63 1.19
C LEU A 144 0.60 -5.45 1.62
N VAL A 145 0.64 -5.10 2.91
CA VAL A 145 0.09 -3.84 3.40
C VAL A 145 1.26 -2.96 3.80
N GLU A 146 1.38 -1.77 3.21
CA GLU A 146 2.35 -0.77 3.63
C GLU A 146 1.62 0.42 4.26
N ILE A 147 2.07 0.83 5.44
CA ILE A 147 1.49 1.89 6.25
C ILE A 147 2.59 2.93 6.51
N ASP A 148 2.28 4.19 6.25
CA ASP A 148 3.14 5.31 6.62
C ASP A 148 2.31 6.55 6.97
N PHE A 149 2.96 7.58 7.51
CA PHE A 149 2.32 8.81 7.94
C PHE A 149 3.06 10.03 7.39
N SER A 150 2.31 11.03 6.94
CA SER A 150 2.89 12.32 6.55
C SER A 150 3.25 13.18 7.76
N SER A 151 2.50 13.02 8.86
CA SER A 151 2.81 13.61 10.17
C SER A 151 3.97 12.83 10.84
N PRO A 152 4.84 13.48 11.63
CA PRO A 152 5.97 12.85 12.33
C PRO A 152 5.52 11.98 13.52
N VAL A 153 4.55 11.09 13.33
CA VAL A 153 3.99 10.20 14.36
C VAL A 153 5.10 9.36 15.01
N GLY A 154 6.09 8.93 14.22
CA GLY A 154 7.19 8.09 14.68
C GLY A 154 8.11 8.77 15.69
N GLU A 155 8.11 10.11 15.78
CA GLU A 155 8.86 10.84 16.79
C GLU A 155 8.24 10.74 18.19
N TYR A 156 6.97 10.33 18.29
CA TYR A 156 6.22 10.32 19.54
C TYR A 156 5.83 8.90 19.98
N LEU A 157 5.46 8.04 19.02
CA LEU A 157 4.98 6.69 19.30
C LEU A 157 6.13 5.75 19.69
N THR A 158 5.89 4.83 20.62
CA THR A 158 6.89 3.81 21.01
C THR A 158 6.77 2.54 20.18
N SER A 159 7.82 1.74 20.12
CA SER A 159 7.78 0.43 19.46
C SER A 159 6.78 -0.52 20.13
N ASP A 160 6.59 -0.42 21.45
CA ASP A 160 5.57 -1.20 22.18
C ASP A 160 4.15 -0.78 21.81
N ASP A 161 3.88 0.52 21.67
CA ASP A 161 2.58 1.02 21.19
C ASP A 161 2.29 0.49 19.79
N LEU A 162 3.27 0.54 18.89
CA LEU A 162 3.16 0.06 17.52
C LEU A 162 2.86 -1.45 17.48
N ILE A 163 3.62 -2.26 18.23
CA ILE A 163 3.36 -3.71 18.33
C ILE A 163 1.94 -3.95 18.85
N GLY A 164 1.52 -3.23 19.88
CA GLY A 164 0.18 -3.34 20.44
C GLY A 164 -0.92 -3.03 19.42
N ILE A 165 -0.78 -1.92 18.68
CA ILE A 165 -1.71 -1.50 17.62
C ILE A 165 -1.81 -2.57 16.54
N LEU A 166 -0.67 -3.05 16.04
CA LEU A 166 -0.61 -4.05 14.98
C LEU A 166 -1.19 -5.39 15.45
N THR A 167 -0.90 -5.81 16.67
CA THR A 167 -1.42 -7.06 17.24
C THR A 167 -2.95 -7.05 17.33
N ARG A 168 -3.54 -5.92 17.72
CA ARG A 168 -5.00 -5.80 17.87
C ARG A 168 -5.74 -5.66 16.54
N ASN A 169 -5.08 -5.11 15.51
CA ASN A 169 -5.78 -4.67 14.29
C ASN A 169 -5.30 -5.36 13.01
N MET A 170 -4.12 -5.98 13.01
CA MET A 170 -3.44 -6.56 11.85
C MET A 170 -2.90 -7.96 12.14
N SER A 171 -3.58 -8.71 13.02
CA SER A 171 -3.15 -10.04 13.49
C SER A 171 -2.99 -11.07 12.37
N ASP A 172 -3.73 -10.88 11.30
CA ASP A 172 -3.73 -11.68 10.10
C ASP A 172 -3.02 -10.91 8.98
N ILE A 173 -1.82 -10.37 9.19
CA ILE A 173 -0.98 -9.87 8.08
C ILE A 173 0.27 -10.73 7.96
N ALA A 174 0.64 -11.07 6.72
CA ALA A 174 1.78 -11.91 6.38
C ALA A 174 2.96 -11.05 5.92
N THR A 175 2.66 -9.95 5.21
CA THR A 175 3.68 -9.03 4.73
C THR A 175 3.27 -7.60 5.11
N LEU A 176 4.07 -6.97 5.96
CA LEU A 176 3.82 -5.62 6.46
C LEU A 176 4.97 -4.68 6.10
N GLY A 177 4.65 -3.51 5.56
CA GLY A 177 5.57 -2.40 5.42
C GLY A 177 5.19 -1.27 6.38
N LEU A 178 6.15 -0.73 7.12
CA LEU A 178 5.94 0.37 8.07
C LEU A 178 6.69 1.66 7.69
N GLY A 179 7.13 1.73 6.43
CA GLY A 179 7.68 2.94 5.81
C GLY A 179 8.80 3.60 6.62
N LYS A 180 8.89 4.93 6.50
CA LYS A 180 9.82 5.76 7.28
C LYS A 180 9.38 5.87 8.74
N PHE A 181 8.07 5.82 8.99
CA PHE A 181 7.48 5.85 10.32
C PHE A 181 8.14 4.90 11.33
N LEU A 182 8.43 3.65 10.94
CA LEU A 182 9.19 2.72 11.80
C LEU A 182 10.63 3.18 12.06
N GLY A 183 11.32 3.67 11.02
CA GLY A 183 12.70 4.18 11.14
C GLY A 183 12.80 5.34 12.13
N ASP A 184 11.82 6.23 12.14
CA ASP A 184 11.75 7.36 13.07
C ASP A 184 11.60 6.87 14.53
N ILE A 185 10.72 5.90 14.80
CA ILE A 185 10.55 5.28 16.13
C ILE A 185 11.87 4.68 16.62
N LEU A 186 12.49 3.84 15.79
CA LEU A 186 13.69 3.11 16.17
C LEU A 186 14.88 4.05 16.39
N THR A 187 15.03 5.07 15.54
CA THR A 187 16.08 6.08 15.68
C THR A 187 15.97 6.82 17.01
N ARG A 188 14.75 7.22 17.38
CA ARG A 188 14.48 7.92 18.64
C ARG A 188 14.78 7.01 19.85
N GLU A 189 14.30 5.78 19.83
CA GLU A 189 14.52 4.83 20.93
C GLU A 189 15.99 4.46 21.11
N SER A 190 16.75 4.34 20.02
CA SER A 190 18.20 4.16 20.07
C SER A 190 18.92 5.40 20.60
N SER A 191 18.55 6.60 20.13
CA SER A 191 19.18 7.86 20.57
C SER A 191 18.99 8.13 22.07
N HIS A 192 17.88 7.69 22.66
CA HIS A 192 17.67 7.79 24.11
C HIS A 192 18.53 6.82 24.93
N ARG A 193 18.98 5.71 24.34
CA ARG A 193 19.98 4.81 24.97
C ARG A 193 21.39 5.39 24.91
N ASP A 194 21.70 6.14 23.86
CA ASP A 194 23.08 6.60 23.57
C ASP A 194 23.53 7.81 24.41
N VAL A 195 22.66 8.39 25.25
CA VAL A 195 23.05 9.46 26.20
C VAL A 195 24.09 8.99 27.22
N GLN A 196 24.40 7.69 27.29
CA GLN A 196 25.43 7.13 28.17
C GLN A 196 26.81 6.89 27.51
N GLU A 197 26.97 6.91 26.18
CA GLU A 197 28.28 6.65 25.54
C GLU A 197 28.59 7.63 24.38
N PRO A 198 29.55 8.57 24.56
CA PRO A 198 29.92 9.52 23.51
C PRO A 198 30.85 8.84 22.48
N GLY A 199 30.35 8.56 21.27
CA GLY A 199 31.22 8.20 20.14
C GLY A 199 30.60 7.42 18.99
N PHE A 200 29.40 6.85 19.15
CA PHE A 200 28.81 5.98 18.13
C PHE A 200 27.84 6.73 17.21
N ALA A 201 27.89 6.41 15.91
CA ALA A 201 26.99 7.00 14.93
C ALA A 201 25.58 6.38 15.10
N VAL A 202 24.55 7.22 15.11
CA VAL A 202 23.12 6.84 15.25
C VAL A 202 22.69 5.70 14.30
N GLN A 203 23.35 5.57 13.15
CA GLN A 203 23.08 4.53 12.15
C GLN A 203 23.58 3.13 12.54
N GLU A 204 24.60 3.03 13.40
CA GLU A 204 25.15 1.74 13.86
C GLU A 204 24.20 1.02 14.82
N HIS A 205 23.37 1.76 15.56
CA HIS A 205 22.41 1.19 16.53
C HIS A 205 21.01 0.91 15.94
N LEU A 206 20.74 1.38 14.73
CA LEU A 206 19.46 1.17 14.04
C LEU A 206 19.23 -0.29 13.66
N VAL A 207 20.27 -1.00 13.21
CA VAL A 207 20.17 -2.42 12.83
C VAL A 207 19.81 -3.28 14.05
N PRO A 208 20.55 -3.25 15.18
CA PRO A 208 20.17 -4.01 16.37
C PRO A 208 18.79 -3.66 16.93
N ALA A 209 18.38 -2.39 16.87
CA ALA A 209 17.05 -1.97 17.30
C ALA A 209 15.94 -2.55 16.41
N PHE A 210 16.17 -2.58 15.09
CA PHE A 210 15.26 -3.19 14.13
C PHE A 210 15.13 -4.70 14.34
N GLU A 211 16.23 -5.41 14.58
CA GLU A 211 16.20 -6.86 14.88
C GLU A 211 15.39 -7.14 16.15
N SER A 212 15.69 -6.42 17.24
CA SER A 212 14.97 -6.55 18.52
C SER A 212 13.47 -6.24 18.40
N PHE A 213 13.12 -5.25 17.58
CA PHE A 213 11.73 -4.97 17.24
C PHE A 213 11.08 -6.13 16.48
N CYS A 214 11.74 -6.67 15.45
CA CYS A 214 11.22 -7.77 14.64
C CYS A 214 11.01 -9.03 15.47
N GLU A 215 11.90 -9.35 16.41
CA GLU A 215 11.74 -10.48 17.34
C GLU A 215 10.50 -10.34 18.21
N ARG A 216 10.31 -9.17 18.85
CA ARG A 216 9.12 -8.90 19.68
C ARG A 216 7.84 -8.92 18.84
N LEU A 217 7.88 -8.36 17.63
CA LEU A 217 6.74 -8.36 16.72
C LEU A 217 6.39 -9.77 16.28
N ASN A 218 7.36 -10.62 15.96
CA ASN A 218 7.13 -12.02 15.59
C ASN A 218 6.46 -12.81 16.74
N GLN A 219 6.86 -12.56 17.98
CA GLN A 219 6.20 -13.16 19.14
C GLN A 219 4.73 -12.75 19.27
N ALA A 220 4.41 -11.49 18.94
CA ALA A 220 3.04 -10.97 19.01
C ALA A 220 2.19 -11.31 17.77
N LEU A 221 2.83 -11.45 16.61
CA LEU A 221 2.23 -11.68 15.29
C LEU A 221 2.88 -12.88 14.59
N PRO A 222 2.60 -14.13 15.03
CA PRO A 222 3.27 -15.32 14.51
C PRO A 222 2.90 -15.66 13.06
N MET A 223 1.89 -15.02 12.48
CA MET A 223 1.52 -15.16 11.06
C MET A 223 2.27 -14.19 10.14
N LEU A 224 3.04 -13.25 10.70
CA LEU A 224 3.87 -12.34 9.93
C LEU A 224 5.05 -13.14 9.38
N GLU A 225 5.27 -13.07 8.07
CA GLU A 225 6.39 -13.73 7.38
C GLU A 225 7.48 -12.71 7.01
N THR A 226 7.08 -11.47 6.77
CA THR A 226 7.97 -10.44 6.26
C THR A 226 7.58 -9.07 6.79
N ILE A 227 8.60 -8.34 7.24
CA ILE A 227 8.47 -6.93 7.59
C ILE A 227 9.46 -6.07 6.80
N ARG A 228 8.96 -4.91 6.38
CA ARG A 228 9.73 -3.88 5.68
C ARG A 228 9.63 -2.56 6.44
N GLY A 229 10.72 -1.82 6.47
CA GLY A 229 10.76 -0.44 6.95
C GLY A 229 11.74 0.37 6.11
N GLN A 230 11.91 1.62 6.48
CA GLN A 230 12.93 2.50 5.91
C GLN A 230 13.63 3.23 7.04
N THR A 231 14.93 3.46 6.90
CA THR A 231 15.65 4.39 7.78
C THR A 231 15.11 5.81 7.57
N PRO A 232 15.39 6.77 8.47
CA PRO A 232 15.01 8.17 8.25
C PRO A 232 15.56 8.76 6.93
N GLN A 233 16.65 8.20 6.40
CA GLN A 233 17.27 8.56 5.12
C GLN A 233 16.62 7.85 3.91
N GLY A 234 15.63 6.99 4.12
CA GLY A 234 14.92 6.25 3.08
C GLY A 234 15.60 4.94 2.65
N GLU A 235 16.60 4.48 3.39
CA GLU A 235 17.26 3.20 3.07
C GLU A 235 16.35 2.03 3.49
N PRO A 236 16.15 1.01 2.64
CA PRO A 236 15.24 -0.08 2.95
C PRO A 236 15.77 -0.95 4.08
N MET A 237 14.91 -1.25 5.06
CA MET A 237 15.11 -2.26 6.08
C MET A 237 14.20 -3.45 5.79
N PHE A 238 14.73 -4.66 5.86
CA PHE A 238 14.01 -5.88 5.52
C PHE A 238 14.32 -6.98 6.52
N TRP A 239 13.27 -7.65 7.01
CA TRP A 239 13.40 -8.83 7.83
C TRP A 239 12.42 -9.90 7.36
N ARG A 240 12.92 -11.13 7.29
CA ARG A 240 12.14 -12.33 6.97
C ARG A 240 12.20 -13.26 8.17
N ILE A 241 11.02 -13.65 8.64
CA ILE A 241 10.84 -14.57 9.77
C ILE A 241 11.09 -16.01 9.33
#